data_AF-A0A9E6B811-F1
#
_entry.id   AF-A0A9E6B811-F1
#
_cell.length_a   1.000
_cell.length_b   1.000
_cell.length_c   1.000
_cell.angle_alpha   90.00
_cell.angle_beta   90.00
_cell.angle_gamma   90.00
#
_symmetry.space_group_name_H-M   'P 1'
#
loop_
_entity.id
_entity.type
_entity.pdbx_description
1 polymer ?
#
loop_
_entity_poly.entity_id
_entity_poly.type
_entity_poly.pdbx_seq_one_letter_code
_entity_poly.pdbx_strand_id
1 'polypeptide(L)'
;WFRQYVIGLGVGTVSALYGLIALWWGHTFLPGLKGGTATVTGAHGAGLALGYTAGGLYLFCRFFLHGRLRSEGRRAQIYLVENVLLLVLIASLSYVLWQVGTVG
;
A
#
# COMPACT_ATOMS: atom_id res chain seq x y z
N TRP A 1 12.91 14.43 -10.45
CA TRP A 1 12.27 14.06 -11.73
C TRP A 1 12.32 12.55 -12.01
N PHE A 2 13.41 11.93 -12.49
CA PHE A 2 13.41 10.50 -12.85
C PHE A 2 13.04 9.55 -11.69
N ARG A 3 13.68 9.70 -10.52
CA ARG A 3 13.38 8.88 -9.33
C ARG A 3 11.91 9.01 -8.85
N GLN A 4 11.34 10.21 -8.91
CA GLN A 4 9.95 10.46 -8.54
C GLN A 4 8.96 9.75 -9.47
N TYR A 5 9.27 9.68 -10.77
CA TYR A 5 8.48 8.92 -11.73
C TYR A 5 8.56 7.41 -11.52
N VAL A 6 9.77 6.88 -11.33
CA VAL A 6 9.96 5.44 -11.12
C VAL A 6 9.30 4.96 -9.84
N ILE A 7 9.44 5.72 -8.74
CA ILE A 7 8.85 5.38 -7.44
C ILE A 7 7.33 5.62 -7.45
N GLY A 8 6.88 6.78 -7.92
CA GLY A 8 5.46 7.12 -7.89
C GLY A 8 4.63 6.33 -8.90
N LEU A 9 5.03 6.33 -10.16
CA LEU A 9 4.24 5.73 -11.24
C LEU A 9 4.60 4.26 -11.48
N GLY A 10 5.87 3.87 -11.30
CA GLY A 10 6.27 2.47 -11.40
C GLY A 10 5.87 1.71 -10.14
N VAL A 11 6.62 1.89 -9.06
CA VAL A 11 6.44 1.13 -7.81
C VAL A 11 5.05 1.36 -7.21
N GLY A 12 4.58 2.61 -7.16
CA GLY A 12 3.27 2.95 -6.62
C GLY A 12 2.11 2.26 -7.35
N THR A 13 2.04 2.38 -8.67
CA THR A 13 0.96 1.77 -9.47
C THR A 13 1.02 0.24 -9.44
N VAL A 14 2.23 -0.35 -9.57
CA VAL A 14 2.40 -1.82 -9.53
C VAL A 14 1.98 -2.37 -8.17
N SER A 15 2.41 -1.73 -7.08
CA SER A 15 1.99 -2.12 -5.72
C SER A 15 0.48 -1.97 -5.52
N ALA A 16 -0.11 -0.88 -6.03
CA ALA A 16 -1.54 -0.64 -5.87
C ALA A 16 -2.39 -1.69 -6.61
N LEU A 17 -2.03 -1.96 -7.87
CA LEU A 17 -2.67 -2.98 -8.70
C LEU A 17 -2.49 -4.37 -8.11
N TYR A 18 -1.29 -4.68 -7.64
CA TYR A 18 -1.01 -5.94 -6.97
C TYR A 18 -1.93 -6.16 -5.76
N GLY A 19 -2.04 -5.15 -4.87
CA GLY A 19 -2.93 -5.23 -3.71
C GLY A 19 -4.41 -5.42 -4.10
N LEU A 20 -4.88 -4.76 -5.16
CA LEU A 20 -6.25 -4.94 -5.66
C LEU A 20 -6.51 -6.37 -6.18
N ILE A 21 -5.56 -6.91 -6.95
CA ILE A 21 -5.63 -8.30 -7.44
C ILE A 21 -5.58 -9.29 -6.26
N ALA A 22 -4.73 -9.03 -5.28
CA ALA A 22 -4.61 -9.85 -4.08
C ALA A 22 -5.89 -9.82 -3.21
N LEU A 23 -6.57 -8.66 -3.12
CA LEU A 23 -7.89 -8.55 -2.50
C LEU A 23 -8.94 -9.34 -3.26
N TRP A 24 -8.91 -9.29 -4.60
CA TRP A 24 -9.86 -10.00 -5.45
C TRP A 24 -9.72 -11.53 -5.34
N TRP A 25 -8.48 -12.04 -5.30
CA TRP A 25 -8.22 -13.47 -5.18
C TRP A 25 -8.21 -13.99 -3.74
N GLY A 26 -8.18 -13.12 -2.74
CA GLY A 26 -8.16 -13.54 -1.32
C GLY A 26 -6.84 -14.20 -0.89
N HIS A 27 -5.79 -14.05 -1.69
CA HIS A 27 -4.44 -14.58 -1.45
C HIS A 27 -3.41 -13.48 -1.70
N THR A 28 -2.48 -13.30 -0.78
CA THR A 28 -1.49 -12.23 -0.85
C THR A 28 -0.10 -12.78 -0.61
N PHE A 29 0.84 -12.43 -1.47
CA PHE A 29 2.21 -12.87 -1.37
C PHE A 29 2.95 -11.98 -0.37
N LEU A 30 3.55 -12.60 0.64
CA LEU A 30 4.44 -11.92 1.57
C LEU A 30 5.85 -12.49 1.43
N PRO A 31 6.77 -11.78 0.73
CA PRO A 31 8.14 -12.21 0.63
C PRO A 31 8.78 -12.18 2.03
N GLY A 32 9.31 -13.32 2.49
CA GLY A 32 9.96 -13.45 3.80
C GLY A 32 9.27 -14.34 4.82
N LEU A 33 8.12 -14.95 4.48
CA LEU A 33 7.54 -16.00 5.32
C LEU A 33 8.44 -17.24 5.35
N LYS A 34 8.71 -17.74 6.57
CA LYS A 34 9.39 -19.02 6.77
C LYS A 34 8.47 -20.16 6.32
N GLY A 35 8.99 -21.02 5.44
CA GLY A 35 8.34 -22.29 5.10
C GLY A 35 7.57 -22.31 3.79
N GLY A 36 8.26 -22.15 2.65
CA GLY A 36 7.87 -22.60 1.29
C GLY A 36 6.58 -22.05 0.67
N THR A 37 5.68 -21.48 1.46
CA THR A 37 4.39 -20.94 1.08
C THR A 37 4.44 -19.45 1.35
N ALA A 38 4.89 -18.70 0.34
CA ALA A 38 4.97 -17.25 0.44
C ALA A 38 3.60 -16.57 0.23
N THR A 39 2.50 -17.32 0.25
CA THR A 39 1.12 -16.83 0.11
C THR A 39 0.37 -16.91 1.44
N VAL A 40 -0.12 -15.77 1.90
CA VAL A 40 -1.00 -15.60 3.06
C VAL A 40 -2.44 -15.53 2.58
N THR A 41 -3.33 -16.25 3.24
CA THR A 41 -4.76 -16.33 2.88
C THR A 41 -5.62 -15.81 4.04
N GLY A 42 -6.92 -15.62 3.78
CA GLY A 42 -7.88 -15.18 4.80
C GLY A 42 -7.67 -13.73 5.25
N ALA A 43 -8.01 -13.45 6.51
CA ALA A 43 -8.02 -12.08 7.03
C ALA A 43 -6.62 -11.42 7.04
N HIS A 44 -5.56 -12.19 7.24
CA HIS A 44 -4.17 -11.70 7.18
C HIS A 44 -3.75 -11.33 5.76
N GLY A 45 -4.14 -12.14 4.77
CA GLY A 45 -3.92 -11.83 3.36
C GLY A 45 -4.64 -10.54 2.96
N ALA A 46 -5.91 -10.41 3.33
CA ALA A 46 -6.68 -9.19 3.07
C ALA A 46 -6.06 -7.93 3.71
N GLY A 47 -5.57 -8.03 4.95
CA GLY A 47 -4.86 -6.95 5.62
C GLY A 47 -3.56 -6.53 4.90
N LEU A 48 -2.76 -7.51 4.46
CA LEU A 48 -1.56 -7.24 3.67
C LEU A 48 -1.88 -6.64 2.30
N ALA A 49 -2.91 -7.14 1.63
CA ALA A 49 -3.36 -6.64 0.33
C ALA A 49 -3.81 -5.18 0.41
N LEU A 50 -4.57 -4.83 1.47
CA LEU A 50 -4.91 -3.43 1.79
C LEU A 50 -3.66 -2.58 2.01
N GLY A 51 -2.65 -3.11 2.68
CA GLY A 51 -1.36 -2.44 2.85
C GLY A 51 -0.66 -2.16 1.52
N TYR A 52 -0.60 -3.15 0.61
CA TYR A 52 -0.04 -2.97 -0.74
C TYR A 52 -0.82 -1.94 -1.56
N THR A 53 -2.15 -1.95 -1.48
CA THR A 53 -3.02 -0.99 -2.15
C THR A 53 -2.82 0.43 -1.61
N ALA A 54 -2.94 0.62 -0.29
CA ALA A 54 -2.80 1.92 0.35
C ALA A 54 -1.39 2.50 0.22
N GLY A 55 -0.36 1.68 0.40
CA GLY A 55 1.04 2.08 0.22
C GLY A 55 1.34 2.44 -1.24
N GLY A 56 0.84 1.67 -2.21
CA GLY A 56 1.01 1.96 -3.63
C GLY A 56 0.35 3.27 -4.04
N LEU A 57 -0.90 3.49 -3.61
CA LEU A 57 -1.64 4.74 -3.81
C LEU A 57 -0.94 5.92 -3.14
N TYR A 58 -0.41 5.75 -1.93
CA TYR A 58 0.34 6.78 -1.23
C TYR A 58 1.58 7.21 -2.02
N LEU A 59 2.38 6.24 -2.51
CA LEU A 59 3.56 6.53 -3.33
C LEU A 59 3.19 7.27 -4.63
N PHE A 60 2.10 6.84 -5.27
CA PHE A 60 1.57 7.52 -6.45
C PHE A 60 1.16 8.96 -6.15
N CYS A 61 0.35 9.18 -5.10
CA CYS A 61 -0.08 10.51 -4.69
C CYS A 61 1.11 11.41 -4.35
N ARG A 62 2.03 10.93 -3.52
CA ARG A 62 3.16 11.68 -2.97
C ARG A 62 4.21 12.04 -4.01
N PHE A 63 4.64 11.06 -4.81
CA PHE A 63 5.78 11.25 -5.71
C PHE A 63 5.39 11.67 -7.12
N PHE A 64 4.15 11.38 -7.55
CA PHE A 64 3.69 11.69 -8.90
C PHE A 64 2.70 12.86 -8.96
N LEU A 65 1.62 12.81 -8.18
CA LEU A 65 0.55 13.81 -8.22
C LEU A 65 0.92 15.11 -7.49
N HIS A 66 1.47 15.04 -6.29
CA HIS A 66 1.74 16.21 -5.44
C HIS A 66 2.62 17.25 -6.15
N GLY A 67 3.70 16.80 -6.79
CA GLY A 67 4.62 17.68 -7.52
C GLY A 67 4.04 18.34 -8.77
N ARG A 68 2.90 17.86 -9.27
CA ARG A 68 2.24 18.37 -10.49
C ARG A 68 1.10 19.33 -10.20
N LEU A 69 0.64 19.40 -8.96
CA LEU A 69 -0.40 20.34 -8.57
C LEU A 69 0.18 21.74 -8.46
N ARG A 70 -0.37 22.66 -9.25
CA ARG A 70 -0.03 24.09 -9.23
C ARG A 70 -0.90 24.94 -8.30
N SER A 71 -2.09 24.45 -7.95
CA SER A 71 -3.04 25.14 -7.07
C SER A 71 -2.84 24.71 -5.61
N GLU A 72 -2.75 25.68 -4.71
CA GLU A 72 -2.63 25.44 -3.25
C GLU A 72 -3.82 24.64 -2.69
N GLY A 73 -5.05 24.95 -3.11
CA GLY A 73 -6.23 24.22 -2.67
C GLY A 73 -6.20 22.73 -3.05
N ARG A 74 -5.72 22.41 -4.26
CA ARG A 74 -5.56 21.01 -4.69
C ARG A 74 -4.44 20.30 -3.93
N ARG A 75 -3.36 21.03 -3.58
CA ARG A 75 -2.26 20.47 -2.76
C ARG A 75 -2.74 20.10 -1.37
N ALA A 76 -3.57 20.94 -0.74
CA ALA A 76 -4.15 20.64 0.56
C ALA A 76 -5.02 19.36 0.52
N GLN A 77 -5.83 19.20 -0.53
CA GLN A 77 -6.65 17.99 -0.72
C GLN A 77 -5.79 16.73 -0.91
N ILE A 78 -4.77 16.77 -1.77
CA ILE A 78 -3.88 15.62 -1.94
C ILE A 78 -3.09 15.32 -0.66
N TYR A 79 -2.69 16.34 0.08
CA TYR A 79 -2.03 16.14 1.38
C TYR A 79 -2.97 15.43 2.38
N LEU A 80 -4.25 15.77 2.40
CA LEU A 80 -5.23 15.05 3.21
C LEU A 80 -5.38 13.60 2.76
N VAL A 81 -5.46 13.34 1.45
CA VAL A 81 -5.51 11.98 0.89
C VAL A 81 -4.25 11.19 1.23
N GLU A 82 -3.06 11.79 1.14
CA GLU A 82 -1.79 11.18 1.54
C GLU A 82 -1.82 10.75 3.01
N ASN A 83 -2.31 11.61 3.91
CA ASN A 83 -2.43 11.28 5.34
C ASN A 83 -3.44 10.17 5.61
N VAL A 84 -4.59 10.17 4.93
CA VAL A 84 -5.59 9.09 5.06
C VAL A 84 -5.00 7.77 4.57
N LEU A 85 -4.32 7.74 3.42
CA LEU A 85 -3.66 6.55 2.91
C LEU A 85 -2.56 6.05 3.85
N LEU A 86 -1.81 6.96 4.46
CA LEU A 86 -0.79 6.63 5.47
C LEU A 86 -1.42 6.00 6.72
N LEU A 87 -2.54 6.54 7.20
CA LEU A 87 -3.28 5.98 8.34
C LEU A 87 -3.82 4.58 8.02
N VAL A 88 -4.38 4.38 6.82
CA VAL A 88 -4.83 3.06 6.36
C VAL A 88 -3.66 2.09 6.28
N LEU A 89 -2.51 2.52 5.75
CA LEU A 89 -1.30 1.72 5.69
C LEU A 89 -0.83 1.32 7.10
N ILE A 90 -0.74 2.26 8.03
CA ILE A 90 -0.36 1.99 9.42
C ILE A 90 -1.34 1.01 10.06
N ALA A 91 -2.65 1.24 9.93
CA ALA A 91 -3.67 0.35 10.48
C ALA A 91 -3.58 -1.06 9.90
N SER A 92 -3.35 -1.19 8.59
CA SER A 92 -3.19 -2.49 7.93
C SER A 92 -1.95 -3.24 8.43
N LEU A 93 -0.82 -2.54 8.61
CA LEU A 93 0.40 -3.12 9.16
C LEU A 93 0.25 -3.48 10.64
N SER A 94 -0.35 -2.61 11.45
CA SER A 94 -0.65 -2.89 12.86
C SER A 94 -1.56 -4.11 13.00
N TYR A 95 -2.58 -4.25 12.15
CA TYR A 95 -3.46 -5.42 12.13
C TYR A 95 -2.69 -6.69 11.81
N VAL A 96 -1.86 -6.67 10.76
CA VAL A 96 -1.03 -7.82 10.38
C VAL A 96 -0.05 -8.19 11.49
N LEU A 97 0.65 -7.21 12.08
CA LEU A 97 1.61 -7.43 13.16
C LEU A 97 0.96 -7.95 14.44
N TRP A 98 -0.18 -7.37 14.83
CA TRP A 98 -0.96 -7.84 15.99
C TRP A 98 -1.35 -9.31 15.82
N GLN A 99 -1.85 -9.65 14.64
CA GLN A 99 -2.27 -11.00 14.34
C GLN A 99 -1.09 -11.99 14.30
N VAL A 100 0.05 -11.60 13.73
CA VAL A 100 1.28 -12.43 13.74
C VAL A 100 1.74 -12.74 15.18
N GLY A 101 1.59 -11.79 16.12
CA GLY A 101 1.90 -12.01 17.54
C GLY A 101 0.92 -12.92 18.28
N THR A 102 -0.29 -13.14 17.76
CA THR A 102 -1.29 -14.04 18.35
C THR A 102 -1.22 -15.48 17.84
N VAL A 103 -0.44 -15.77 16.79
CA VAL A 103 -0.24 -17.15 16.25
C VAL A 103 1.07 -17.79 16.75
N GLY A 104 1.78 -17.14 17.69
CA GLY A 104 2.95 -17.70 18.38
C GLY A 104 2.59 -18.18 19.78
#